data_AF-A0A1V3IVH4-F1
#
_entry.id   AF-A0A1V3IVH4-F1
#
_cell.length_a   1.000
_cell.length_b   1.000
_cell.length_c   1.000
_cell.angle_alpha   90.00
_cell.angle_beta   90.00
_cell.angle_gamma   90.00
#
_symmetry.space_group_name_H-M   'P 1'
#
loop_
_entity.id
_entity.type
_entity.pdbx_description
1 polymer ?
#
loop_
_entity_poly.entity_id
_entity_poly.type
_entity_poly.pdbx_seq_one_letter_code
_entity_poly.pdbx_strand_id
1 'polypeptide(L)'
;MKKFILLILFSFSQTAFSNNELFTKVKQKLKNDPIVFNQFQYLGILHCLDKYLKIENNGNFYNAYLELDLALSPITRLFTNEGLNNIYQNFEKNFPHIKRDNVKSLNFNNYIKICQNEFSKKKTLNIYHQFIIDKNNYHKAGEDNTNWENEDIEQNMKDYLEFGKINYKRFL
;
A
#
# COMPACT_ATOMS: atom_id res chain seq x y z
N MET A 1 -17.83 -41.77 -1.57
CA MET A 1 -17.83 -40.46 -0.87
C MET A 1 -16.53 -40.17 -0.12
N LYS A 2 -15.99 -41.07 0.73
CA LYS A 2 -14.73 -40.82 1.47
C LYS A 2 -13.49 -40.51 0.60
N LYS A 3 -13.36 -41.14 -0.58
CA LYS A 3 -12.26 -40.87 -1.54
C LYS A 3 -12.33 -39.49 -2.20
N PHE A 4 -13.53 -38.94 -2.42
CA PHE A 4 -13.72 -37.60 -2.99
C PHE A 4 -13.41 -36.50 -1.98
N ILE A 5 -13.76 -36.70 -0.70
CA ILE A 5 -13.42 -35.77 0.39
C ILE A 5 -11.90 -35.64 0.54
N LEU A 6 -11.17 -36.75 0.41
CA LEU A 6 -9.70 -36.74 0.47
C LEU A 6 -9.07 -35.93 -0.67
N LEU A 7 -9.56 -36.12 -1.92
CA LEU A 7 -9.07 -35.38 -3.09
C LEU A 7 -9.33 -33.87 -2.97
N ILE A 8 -10.50 -33.49 -2.47
CA ILE A 8 -10.87 -32.10 -2.21
C ILE A 8 -9.98 -31.48 -1.13
N LEU A 9 -9.70 -32.21 -0.03
CA LEU A 9 -8.77 -31.75 1.01
C LEU A 9 -7.34 -31.57 0.48
N PHE A 10 -6.86 -32.47 -0.39
CA PHE A 10 -5.53 -32.34 -0.99
C PHE A 10 -5.43 -31.13 -1.91
N SER A 11 -6.42 -30.86 -2.76
CA SER A 11 -6.42 -29.67 -3.61
C SER A 11 -6.50 -28.37 -2.81
N PHE A 12 -7.31 -28.30 -1.74
CA PHE A 12 -7.33 -27.14 -0.83
C PHE A 12 -6.01 -26.94 -0.06
N SER A 13 -5.32 -28.02 0.30
CA SER A 13 -4.02 -27.91 0.99
C SER A 13 -2.92 -27.37 0.07
N GLN A 14 -2.92 -27.76 -1.20
CA GLN A 14 -1.95 -27.31 -2.19
C GLN A 14 -2.14 -25.83 -2.55
N THR A 15 -3.39 -25.38 -2.70
CA THR A 15 -3.69 -23.97 -2.97
C THR A 15 -3.33 -23.07 -1.79
N ALA A 16 -3.64 -23.49 -0.56
CA ALA A 16 -3.26 -22.76 0.64
C ALA A 16 -1.72 -22.65 0.81
N PHE A 17 -0.98 -23.71 0.50
CA PHE A 17 0.48 -23.72 0.58
C PHE A 17 1.12 -22.84 -0.51
N SER A 18 0.64 -22.94 -1.76
CA SER A 18 1.07 -22.12 -2.90
C SER A 18 0.87 -20.62 -2.64
N ASN A 19 -0.27 -20.22 -2.06
CA ASN A 19 -0.55 -18.80 -1.79
C ASN A 19 0.35 -18.21 -0.70
N ASN A 20 0.77 -19.03 0.26
CA ASN A 20 1.72 -18.59 1.28
C ASN A 20 3.13 -18.41 0.70
N GLU A 21 3.53 -19.24 -0.27
CA GLU A 21 4.79 -19.10 -0.99
C GLU A 21 4.80 -17.84 -1.87
N LEU A 22 3.73 -17.59 -2.64
CA LEU A 22 3.59 -16.40 -3.48
C LEU A 22 3.71 -15.12 -2.65
N PHE A 23 2.94 -15.03 -1.56
CA PHE A 23 2.99 -13.90 -0.64
C PHE A 23 4.39 -13.70 -0.03
N THR A 24 5.08 -14.79 0.32
CA THR A 24 6.45 -14.73 0.84
C THR A 24 7.43 -14.16 -0.18
N LYS A 25 7.34 -14.57 -1.45
CA LYS A 25 8.17 -14.01 -2.54
C LYS A 25 7.90 -12.52 -2.74
N VAL A 26 6.63 -12.11 -2.75
CA VAL A 26 6.25 -10.68 -2.89
C VAL A 26 6.87 -9.84 -1.77
N LYS A 27 6.73 -10.26 -0.51
CA LYS A 27 7.34 -9.57 0.64
C LYS A 27 8.86 -9.46 0.52
N GLN A 28 9.52 -10.52 0.07
CA GLN A 28 10.98 -10.52 -0.10
C GLN A 28 11.44 -9.52 -1.17
N LYS A 29 10.70 -9.43 -2.29
CA LYS A 29 10.97 -8.43 -3.33
C LYS A 29 10.75 -7.01 -2.80
N LEU A 30 9.61 -6.75 -2.17
CA LEU A 30 9.24 -5.45 -1.61
C LEU A 30 10.27 -4.88 -0.64
N LYS A 31 10.86 -5.73 0.22
CA LYS A 31 11.89 -5.29 1.20
C LYS A 31 13.04 -4.50 0.58
N ASN A 32 13.37 -4.80 -0.68
CA ASN A 32 14.51 -4.22 -1.40
C ASN A 32 14.09 -3.41 -2.63
N ASP A 33 12.79 -3.19 -2.84
CA ASP A 33 12.29 -2.48 -4.02
C ASP A 33 12.29 -0.96 -3.78
N PRO A 34 13.21 -0.20 -4.41
CA PRO A 34 13.29 1.24 -4.19
C PRO A 34 12.11 1.99 -4.80
N ILE A 35 11.46 1.43 -5.84
CA ILE A 35 10.35 2.10 -6.52
C ILE A 35 9.13 2.09 -5.60
N VAL A 36 8.74 0.92 -5.09
CA VAL A 36 7.58 0.82 -4.18
C VAL A 36 7.85 1.57 -2.89
N PHE A 37 9.07 1.51 -2.36
CA PHE A 37 9.42 2.28 -1.16
C PHE A 37 9.32 3.80 -1.39
N ASN A 38 9.79 4.32 -2.52
CA ASN A 38 9.65 5.74 -2.86
C ASN A 38 8.18 6.14 -3.01
N GLN A 39 7.35 5.28 -3.60
CA GLN A 39 5.90 5.53 -3.71
C GLN A 39 5.23 5.57 -2.32
N PHE A 40 5.65 4.70 -1.40
CA PHE A 40 5.20 4.72 -0.01
C PHE A 40 5.58 6.05 0.67
N GLN A 41 6.83 6.50 0.53
CA GLN A 41 7.25 7.79 1.08
C GLN A 41 6.47 8.95 0.45
N TYR A 42 6.26 8.94 -0.86
CA TYR A 42 5.51 9.97 -1.58
C TYR A 42 4.07 10.09 -1.06
N LEU A 43 3.34 8.97 -1.01
CA LEU A 43 1.96 8.96 -0.49
C LEU A 43 1.90 9.42 0.98
N GLY A 44 2.87 8.99 1.80
CA GLY A 44 2.97 9.43 3.19
C GLY A 44 3.23 10.93 3.36
N ILE A 45 4.08 11.52 2.52
CA ILE A 45 4.30 12.98 2.50
C ILE A 45 2.99 13.73 2.20
N LEU A 46 2.23 13.26 1.21
CA LEU A 46 0.95 13.85 0.86
C LEU A 46 -0.08 13.71 1.98
N HIS A 47 -0.14 12.55 2.63
CA HIS A 47 -1.02 12.31 3.78
C HIS A 47 -0.69 13.29 4.94
N CYS A 48 0.60 13.48 5.22
CA CYS A 48 1.05 14.46 6.21
C CYS A 48 0.65 15.90 5.85
N LEU A 49 0.77 16.28 4.57
CA LEU A 49 0.36 17.60 4.10
C LEU A 49 -1.15 17.80 4.25
N ASP A 50 -1.97 16.82 3.85
CA ASP A 50 -3.43 16.86 4.01
C ASP A 50 -3.81 17.07 5.48
N LYS A 51 -3.15 16.36 6.40
CA LYS A 51 -3.30 16.57 7.83
C LYS A 51 -3.03 18.02 8.20
N TYR A 52 -1.86 18.59 7.87
CA TYR A 52 -1.51 19.98 8.19
C TYR A 52 -2.49 21.00 7.58
N LEU A 53 -3.03 20.71 6.40
CA LEU A 53 -3.97 21.57 5.68
C LEU A 53 -5.45 21.40 6.10
N LYS A 54 -5.79 20.45 6.99
CA LYS A 54 -7.17 20.10 7.35
C LYS A 54 -8.01 19.64 6.16
N ILE A 55 -7.40 18.89 5.25
CA ILE A 55 -8.14 18.27 4.14
C ILE A 55 -8.64 16.92 4.65
N GLU A 56 -9.95 16.83 4.91
CA GLU A 56 -10.55 15.63 5.52
C GLU A 56 -10.99 14.60 4.47
N ASN A 57 -11.42 15.04 3.29
CA ASN A 57 -11.93 14.17 2.23
C ASN A 57 -11.23 14.47 0.90
N ASN A 58 -10.92 13.42 0.13
CA ASN A 58 -10.35 13.49 -1.21
C ASN A 58 -9.12 14.40 -1.31
N GLY A 59 -8.24 14.33 -0.30
CA GLY A 59 -6.99 15.08 -0.24
C GLY A 59 -5.95 14.61 -1.25
N ASN A 60 -4.79 15.26 -1.22
CA ASN A 60 -3.69 14.96 -2.11
C ASN A 60 -3.26 13.49 -2.03
N PHE A 61 -3.28 12.89 -0.83
CA PHE A 61 -3.01 11.47 -0.64
C PHE A 61 -3.96 10.57 -1.43
N TYR A 62 -5.26 10.79 -1.30
CA TYR A 62 -6.27 9.97 -1.97
C TYR A 62 -6.23 10.15 -3.49
N ASN A 63 -6.08 11.38 -3.96
CA ASN A 63 -5.98 11.65 -5.40
C ASN A 63 -4.72 10.99 -6.01
N ALA A 64 -3.58 11.08 -5.32
CA ALA A 64 -2.36 10.41 -5.75
C ALA A 64 -2.47 8.88 -5.72
N TYR A 65 -3.20 8.32 -4.74
CA TYR A 65 -3.50 6.89 -4.72
C TYR A 65 -4.29 6.50 -5.98
N LEU A 66 -5.34 7.23 -6.34
CA LEU A 66 -6.13 6.94 -7.55
C LEU A 66 -5.30 7.08 -8.83
N GLU A 67 -4.46 8.12 -8.94
CA GLU A 67 -3.57 8.31 -10.08
C GLU A 67 -2.59 7.15 -10.24
N LEU A 68 -1.99 6.70 -9.14
CA LEU A 68 -1.10 5.54 -9.14
C LEU A 68 -1.84 4.25 -9.49
N ASP A 69 -3.10 4.10 -9.05
CA ASP A 69 -3.92 2.96 -9.42
C ASP A 69 -4.20 2.92 -10.92
N LEU A 70 -4.65 4.03 -11.50
CA LEU A 70 -4.85 4.16 -12.95
C LEU A 70 -3.57 3.90 -13.74
N ALA A 71 -2.41 4.28 -13.20
CA ALA A 71 -1.10 4.01 -13.79
C ALA A 71 -0.60 2.57 -13.57
N LEU A 72 -1.41 1.70 -12.97
CA LEU A 72 -1.07 0.30 -12.65
C LEU A 72 0.17 0.17 -11.76
N SER A 73 0.35 1.12 -10.85
CA SER A 73 1.46 1.17 -9.92
C SER A 73 1.46 -0.04 -8.96
N PRO A 74 2.63 -0.65 -8.69
CA PRO A 74 2.69 -1.79 -7.77
C PRO A 74 2.17 -1.47 -6.36
N ILE A 75 2.37 -0.25 -5.84
CA ILE A 75 1.92 0.06 -4.48
C ILE A 75 0.40 -0.01 -4.33
N THR A 76 -0.36 0.50 -5.29
CA THR A 76 -1.84 0.56 -5.23
C THR A 76 -2.50 -0.70 -5.77
N ARG A 77 -1.74 -1.56 -6.47
CA ARG A 77 -2.21 -2.86 -6.95
C ARG A 77 -2.00 -3.97 -5.94
N LEU A 78 -1.10 -3.76 -4.97
CA LEU A 78 -0.83 -4.68 -3.88
C LEU A 78 -1.54 -4.26 -2.59
N PHE A 79 -1.55 -2.97 -2.28
CA PHE A 79 -2.01 -2.45 -0.99
C PHE A 79 -3.25 -1.57 -1.09
N THR A 80 -4.13 -1.69 -0.10
CA THR A 80 -5.35 -0.89 -0.03
C THR A 80 -5.05 0.55 0.39
N ASN A 81 -5.89 1.49 -0.06
CA ASN A 81 -5.87 2.87 0.41
C ASN A 81 -6.03 2.94 1.94
N GLU A 82 -6.89 2.08 2.51
CA GLU A 82 -7.11 2.00 3.95
C GLU A 82 -5.85 1.56 4.71
N GLY A 83 -5.15 0.52 4.24
CA GLY A 83 -3.91 0.05 4.86
C GLY A 83 -2.86 1.15 4.89
N LEU A 84 -2.68 1.87 3.78
CA LEU A 84 -1.75 3.00 3.68
C LEU A 84 -2.14 4.14 4.62
N ASN A 85 -3.42 4.54 4.60
CA ASN A 85 -3.95 5.57 5.49
C ASN A 85 -3.71 5.21 6.97
N ASN A 86 -4.01 3.98 7.38
CA ASN A 86 -3.88 3.54 8.76
C ASN A 86 -2.43 3.56 9.25
N ILE A 87 -1.48 3.10 8.42
CA ILE A 87 -0.06 3.12 8.81
C ILE A 87 0.48 4.55 8.91
N TYR A 88 0.07 5.45 8.00
CA TYR A 88 0.47 6.86 8.05
C TYR A 88 -0.12 7.57 9.26
N GLN A 89 -1.43 7.43 9.49
CA GLN A 89 -2.09 7.99 10.68
C GLN A 89 -1.41 7.52 11.96
N ASN A 90 -1.02 6.24 12.05
CA ASN A 90 -0.32 5.72 13.22
C ASN A 90 1.10 6.29 13.35
N PHE A 91 1.85 6.37 12.27
CA PHE A 91 3.20 6.94 12.27
C PHE A 91 3.19 8.42 12.69
N GLU A 92 2.25 9.18 12.16
CA GLU A 92 2.11 10.62 12.37
C GLU A 92 1.71 11.03 13.79
N LYS A 93 1.29 10.08 14.64
CA LYS A 93 1.09 10.32 16.08
C LYS A 93 2.38 10.70 16.79
N ASN A 94 3.53 10.27 16.24
CA ASN A 94 4.84 10.54 16.81
C ASN A 94 5.47 11.85 16.32
N PHE A 95 4.75 12.61 15.47
CA PHE A 95 5.29 13.84 14.90
C PHE A 95 5.32 14.94 15.96
N PRO A 96 6.26 15.89 15.87
CA PRO A 96 6.30 17.02 16.78
C PRO A 96 4.97 17.78 16.74
N HIS A 97 4.43 18.09 17.92
CA HIS A 97 3.26 18.95 18.04
C HIS A 97 3.62 20.37 17.65
N ILE A 98 3.30 20.74 16.42
CA ILE A 98 3.56 22.08 15.90
C ILE A 98 2.26 22.89 16.00
N LYS A 99 2.35 24.07 16.62
CA LYS A 99 1.24 25.03 16.62
C LYS A 99 0.97 25.44 15.17
N ARG A 100 -0.25 25.20 14.71
CA ARG A 100 -0.64 25.50 13.34
C ARG A 100 -0.71 27.01 13.11
N ASP A 101 -0.26 27.41 11.93
CA ASP A 101 -0.52 28.74 11.40
C ASP A 101 -2.02 28.94 11.16
N ASN A 102 -2.45 30.21 11.18
CA ASN A 102 -3.77 30.54 10.67
C ASN A 102 -3.76 30.40 9.12
N VAL A 103 -4.93 30.19 8.52
CA VAL A 103 -5.05 29.99 7.05
C VAL A 103 -4.52 31.19 6.25
N LYS A 104 -4.61 32.40 6.79
CA LYS A 104 -4.11 33.65 6.17
C LYS A 104 -2.59 33.84 6.28
N SER A 105 -1.89 33.04 7.08
CA SER A 105 -0.45 33.13 7.33
C SER A 105 0.25 31.77 7.20
N LEU A 106 -0.33 30.86 6.41
CA LEU A 106 0.12 29.49 6.31
C LEU A 106 1.52 29.39 5.67
N ASN A 107 2.51 28.94 6.44
CA ASN A 107 3.84 28.68 5.89
C ASN A 107 3.89 27.29 5.23
N PHE A 108 3.36 27.20 4.01
CA PHE A 108 3.29 25.96 3.25
C PHE A 108 4.66 25.27 3.07
N ASN A 109 5.70 26.05 2.78
CA ASN A 109 7.07 25.55 2.61
C ASN A 109 7.61 24.90 3.89
N ASN A 110 7.21 25.39 5.07
CA ASN A 110 7.58 24.77 6.33
C ASN A 110 6.93 23.39 6.48
N TYR A 111 5.64 23.25 6.17
CA TYR A 111 4.96 21.94 6.23
C TYR A 111 5.51 20.93 5.23
N ILE A 112 5.87 21.35 4.01
CA ILE A 112 6.59 20.48 3.07
C ILE A 112 7.88 19.96 3.68
N LYS A 113 8.71 20.84 4.25
CA LYS A 113 10.00 20.44 4.87
C LYS A 113 9.80 19.48 6.04
N ILE A 114 8.78 19.74 6.88
CA ILE A 114 8.43 18.85 8.00
C ILE A 114 8.04 17.47 7.46
N CYS A 115 7.08 17.40 6.54
CA CYS A 115 6.60 16.13 6.00
C CYS A 115 7.70 15.35 5.27
N GLN A 116 8.54 16.02 4.47
CA GLN A 116 9.69 15.38 3.81
C GLN A 116 10.72 14.85 4.81
N ASN A 117 11.00 15.60 5.89
CA ASN A 117 11.93 15.16 6.93
C ASN A 117 11.39 13.96 7.69
N GLU A 118 10.12 13.99 8.10
CA GLU A 118 9.47 12.90 8.82
C GLU A 118 9.35 11.63 7.96
N PHE A 119 9.09 11.78 6.66
CA PHE A 119 9.04 10.66 5.72
C PHE A 119 10.40 10.30 5.08
N SER A 120 11.52 10.82 5.61
CA SER A 120 12.85 10.45 5.13
C SER A 120 13.14 8.95 5.29
N LYS A 121 14.00 8.39 4.42
CA LYS A 121 14.31 6.94 4.38
C LYS A 121 14.69 6.38 5.75
N LYS A 122 15.50 7.13 6.51
CA LYS A 122 15.96 6.74 7.85
C LYS A 122 14.81 6.51 8.83
N LYS A 123 13.74 7.30 8.72
CA LYS A 123 12.59 7.25 9.63
C LYS A 123 11.52 6.25 9.18
N THR A 124 11.37 6.05 7.87
CA THR A 124 10.27 5.26 7.31
C THR A 124 10.62 3.82 6.94
N LEU A 125 11.90 3.46 6.83
CA LEU A 125 12.28 2.12 6.35
C LEU A 125 11.72 0.99 7.23
N ASN A 126 11.86 1.09 8.56
CA ASN A 126 11.32 0.07 9.47
C ASN A 126 9.79 0.01 9.43
N ILE A 127 9.14 1.16 9.30
CA ILE A 127 7.68 1.26 9.24
C ILE A 127 7.17 0.63 7.97
N TYR A 128 7.82 0.89 6.84
CA TYR A 128 7.55 0.23 5.57
C TYR A 128 7.75 -1.28 5.67
N HIS A 129 8.83 -1.74 6.29
CA HIS A 129 9.06 -3.19 6.50
C HIS A 129 7.99 -3.83 7.38
N GLN A 130 7.47 -3.14 8.38
CA GLN A 130 6.32 -3.60 9.18
C GLN A 130 5.02 -3.60 8.38
N PHE A 131 4.81 -2.58 7.54
CA PHE A 131 3.65 -2.45 6.69
C PHE A 131 3.53 -3.61 5.69
N ILE A 132 4.61 -3.93 4.97
CA ILE A 132 4.58 -4.95 3.91
C ILE A 132 4.45 -6.38 4.43
N ILE A 133 4.73 -6.65 5.72
CA ILE A 133 4.60 -8.00 6.27
C ILE A 133 3.16 -8.32 6.72
N ASP A 134 2.36 -7.29 7.00
CA ASP A 134 1.00 -7.45 7.47
C ASP A 134 0.04 -7.66 6.28
N LYS A 135 -0.56 -8.85 6.23
CA LYS A 135 -1.48 -9.25 5.15
C LYS A 135 -2.77 -8.42 5.15
N ASN A 136 -3.13 -7.80 6.28
CA ASN A 136 -4.32 -6.96 6.35
C ASN A 136 -4.20 -5.66 5.55
N ASN A 137 -2.98 -5.26 5.18
CA ASN A 137 -2.74 -4.08 4.34
C ASN A 137 -2.90 -4.36 2.84
N TYR A 138 -3.05 -5.63 2.43
CA TYR A 138 -3.18 -6.03 1.04
C TYR A 138 -4.66 -6.14 0.64
N HIS A 139 -4.93 -5.98 -0.65
CA HIS A 139 -6.26 -6.25 -1.20
C HIS A 139 -6.71 -7.69 -0.89
N LYS A 140 -7.99 -7.86 -0.60
CA LYS A 140 -8.63 -9.17 -0.39
C LYS A 140 -9.83 -9.30 -1.33
N ALA A 141 -10.15 -10.54 -1.71
CA ALA A 141 -11.24 -10.78 -2.65
C ALA A 141 -12.57 -10.34 -2.04
N GLY A 142 -13.35 -9.60 -2.82
CA GLY A 142 -14.63 -9.04 -2.36
C GLY A 142 -14.51 -7.92 -1.31
N GLU A 143 -13.30 -7.48 -0.96
CA GLU A 143 -13.05 -6.23 -0.24
C GLU A 143 -12.68 -5.14 -1.28
N ASP A 144 -13.03 -3.89 -0.99
CA ASP A 144 -12.83 -2.69 -1.82
C ASP A 144 -13.83 -2.44 -2.97
N ASN A 145 -13.80 -1.21 -3.50
CA ASN A 145 -14.52 -0.77 -4.71
C ASN A 145 -14.02 -1.46 -6.00
N THR A 146 -13.01 -2.31 -5.87
CA THR A 146 -12.44 -3.12 -6.93
C THR A 146 -13.10 -4.48 -6.82
N ASN A 147 -13.98 -4.84 -7.75
CA ASN A 147 -14.64 -6.16 -7.79
C ASN A 147 -13.64 -7.30 -8.11
N TRP A 148 -12.52 -7.38 -7.38
CA TRP A 148 -11.44 -8.33 -7.60
C TRP A 148 -11.74 -9.65 -6.94
N GLU A 149 -11.52 -10.71 -7.71
CA GLU A 149 -11.54 -12.08 -7.24
C GLU A 149 -10.15 -12.49 -6.70
N ASN A 150 -10.06 -13.67 -6.08
CA ASN A 150 -8.77 -14.15 -5.56
C ASN A 150 -7.73 -14.28 -6.66
N GLU A 151 -8.17 -14.70 -7.85
CA GLU A 151 -7.39 -14.85 -9.06
C GLU A 151 -6.77 -13.53 -9.50
N ASP A 152 -7.51 -12.41 -9.40
CA ASP A 152 -6.99 -11.08 -9.74
C ASP A 152 -5.87 -10.65 -8.81
N ILE A 153 -6.05 -10.88 -7.51
CA ILE A 153 -5.09 -10.54 -6.47
C ILE A 153 -3.81 -11.38 -6.63
N GLU A 154 -3.96 -12.69 -6.81
CA GLU A 154 -2.84 -13.59 -7.08
C GLU A 154 -2.10 -13.18 -8.36
N GLN A 155 -2.83 -12.82 -9.42
CA GLN A 155 -2.21 -12.42 -10.66
C GLN A 155 -1.52 -11.07 -10.55
N ASN A 156 -2.04 -10.12 -9.76
CA ASN A 156 -1.32 -8.87 -9.47
C ASN A 156 0.01 -9.13 -8.75
N MET A 157 0.03 -10.07 -7.81
CA MET A 157 1.26 -10.51 -7.15
C MET A 157 2.25 -11.17 -8.12
N LYS A 158 1.77 -12.02 -9.04
CA LYS A 158 2.59 -12.67 -10.08
C LYS A 158 3.19 -11.64 -11.04
N ASP A 159 2.36 -10.72 -11.56
CA ASP A 159 2.81 -9.66 -12.46
C ASP A 159 3.84 -8.75 -11.77
N TYR A 160 3.61 -8.39 -10.50
CA TYR A 160 4.59 -7.62 -9.72
C TYR A 160 5.93 -8.36 -9.59
N LEU A 161 5.92 -9.66 -9.30
CA LEU A 161 7.15 -10.43 -9.19
C LEU A 161 7.92 -10.44 -10.52
N GLU A 162 7.22 -10.68 -11.63
CA GLU A 162 7.80 -10.84 -12.96
C GLU A 162 8.26 -9.50 -13.57
N PHE A 163 7.41 -8.46 -13.54
CA PHE A 163 7.63 -7.22 -14.27
C PHE A 163 7.90 -6.00 -13.38
N GLY A 164 7.72 -6.12 -12.06
CA GLY A 164 7.76 -4.97 -11.14
C GLY A 164 6.58 -4.00 -11.30
N LYS A 165 5.62 -4.33 -12.16
CA LYS A 165 4.38 -3.59 -12.45
C LYS A 165 3.32 -4.57 -12.95
N ILE A 166 2.05 -4.15 -12.97
CA ILE A 166 0.99 -5.02 -13.48
C ILE A 166 1.03 -5.07 -15.02
N ASN A 167 0.69 -6.22 -15.59
CA ASN A 167 0.57 -6.37 -17.04
C ASN A 167 -0.72 -5.69 -17.53
N TYR A 168 -0.59 -4.50 -18.11
CA TYR A 168 -1.73 -3.70 -18.60
C TYR A 168 -2.61 -4.42 -19.62
N LYS A 169 -2.07 -5.40 -20.35
CA LYS A 169 -2.82 -6.18 -21.36
C LYS A 169 -3.96 -7.00 -20.76
N ARG A 170 -3.99 -7.18 -19.44
CA ARG A 170 -5.09 -7.85 -18.73
C ARG A 170 -6.36 -7.01 -18.64
N PHE A 171 -6.26 -5.70 -18.87
CA PHE A 171 -7.37 -4.75 -18.75
C PHE A 171 -7.84 -4.20 -20.12
N LEU A 172 -7.33 -4.77 -21.22
CA LEU A 172 -7.70 -4.47 -22.61
C LEU A 172 -8.55 -5.63 -23.17
#